data_AF-A0A1T5CWJ0-F1
#
_entry.id   AF-A0A1T5CWJ0-F1
#
_cell.length_a   1.000
_cell.length_b   1.000
_cell.length_c   1.000
_cell.angle_alpha   90.00
_cell.angle_beta   90.00
_cell.angle_gamma   90.00
#
_symmetry.space_group_name_H-M   'P 1'
#
loop_
_entity.id
_entity.type
_entity.pdbx_description
1 polymer ?
#
loop_
_entity_poly.entity_id
_entity_poly.type
_entity_poly.pdbx_seq_one_letter_code
_entity_poly.pdbx_strand_id
1 'polypeptide(L)'
;MNTETITPEIEILNLLNELAGKRFKPIKSNITPISARLKDGYTIQELKEIVQVKTLDWKNNEVMNQHLCPTTLFRPSNTEKYLNFILAIKENPKQYAKYFAKLNKTRTSANNTDDLTAMYGD
;
A
#
# COMPACT_ATOMS: atom_id res chain seq x y z
N MET A 1 1.72 -14.62 -25.27
CA MET A 1 2.23 -14.35 -23.91
C MET A 1 2.78 -12.94 -23.94
N ASN A 2 2.10 -11.99 -23.31
CA ASN A 2 2.46 -10.57 -23.40
C ASN A 2 3.71 -10.35 -22.55
N THR A 3 4.86 -10.27 -23.19
CA THR A 3 6.09 -9.79 -22.55
C THR A 3 6.00 -8.28 -22.42
N GLU A 4 5.16 -7.81 -21.50
CA GLU A 4 5.25 -6.43 -21.02
C GLU A 4 6.61 -6.29 -20.36
N THR A 5 7.43 -5.39 -20.90
CA THR A 5 8.72 -4.99 -20.34
C THR A 5 8.60 -4.76 -18.84
N ILE A 6 9.23 -5.59 -18.02
CA ILE A 6 9.21 -5.45 -16.55
C ILE A 6 10.17 -4.32 -16.20
N THR A 7 9.63 -3.10 -16.10
CA THR A 7 10.37 -1.98 -15.51
C THR A 7 10.26 -2.05 -13.99
N PRO A 8 11.21 -1.49 -13.22
CA PRO A 8 11.13 -1.46 -11.77
C PRO A 8 9.84 -0.81 -11.25
N GLU A 9 9.30 0.15 -11.99
CA GLU A 9 8.06 0.83 -11.64
C GLU A 9 6.84 -0.09 -11.76
N ILE A 10 6.81 -0.89 -12.84
CA ILE A 10 5.77 -1.89 -13.09
C ILE A 10 5.87 -3.02 -12.05
N GLU A 11 7.08 -3.42 -11.68
CA GLU A 11 7.29 -4.42 -10.63
C GLU A 11 6.71 -3.96 -9.28
N ILE A 12 6.99 -2.72 -8.87
CA ILE A 12 6.44 -2.13 -7.64
C ILE A 12 4.91 -2.01 -7.72
N LEU A 13 4.37 -1.62 -8.88
CA LEU A 13 2.93 -1.52 -9.09
C LEU A 13 2.25 -2.90 -8.99
N ASN A 14 2.85 -3.93 -9.57
CA ASN A 14 2.35 -5.30 -9.50
C ASN A 14 2.37 -5.81 -8.06
N LEU A 15 3.45 -5.56 -7.32
CA LEU A 15 3.52 -5.90 -5.90
C LEU A 15 2.40 -5.22 -5.09
N LEU A 16 2.12 -3.94 -5.35
CA LEU A 16 1.01 -3.24 -4.71
C LEU A 16 -0.33 -3.90 -5.04
N ASN A 17 -0.55 -4.26 -6.30
CA ASN A 17 -1.77 -4.95 -6.72
C ASN A 17 -1.95 -6.29 -6.02
N GLU A 18 -0.91 -7.12 -5.97
CA GLU A 18 -0.94 -8.44 -5.33
C GLU A 18 -1.20 -8.33 -3.83
N LEU A 19 -0.47 -7.46 -3.13
CA LEU A 19 -0.60 -7.33 -1.68
C LEU A 19 -1.91 -6.65 -1.27
N ALA A 20 -2.30 -5.56 -1.96
CA ALA A 20 -3.50 -4.80 -1.63
C ALA A 20 -4.79 -5.42 -2.21
N GLY A 21 -4.68 -6.44 -3.08
CA GLY A 21 -5.83 -7.02 -3.78
C GLY A 21 -6.46 -6.03 -4.77
N LYS A 22 -5.63 -5.19 -5.40
CA LYS A 22 -6.05 -4.14 -6.35
C LYS A 22 -5.63 -4.52 -7.78
N ARG A 23 -6.13 -3.76 -8.76
CA ARG A 23 -5.89 -3.98 -10.19
C ARG A 23 -5.53 -2.68 -10.91
N PHE A 24 -4.59 -1.92 -10.35
CA PHE A 24 -4.06 -0.71 -10.98
C PHE A 24 -3.33 -1.06 -12.27
N LYS A 25 -3.70 -0.38 -13.36
CA LYS A 25 -3.05 -0.54 -14.67
C LYS A 25 -1.72 0.24 -14.71
N PRO A 26 -0.71 -0.19 -15.49
CA PRO A 26 0.56 0.52 -15.67
C PRO A 26 0.40 1.76 -16.57
N ILE A 27 -0.48 2.68 -16.19
CA ILE A 27 -0.71 3.96 -16.86
C ILE A 27 0.15 5.05 -16.23
N LYS A 28 0.37 6.15 -16.97
CA LYS A 28 1.18 7.29 -16.51
C LYS A 28 0.81 7.76 -15.10
N SER A 29 -0.48 7.87 -14.76
CA SER A 29 -0.90 8.33 -13.43
C SER A 29 -0.44 7.43 -12.27
N ASN A 30 -0.23 6.14 -12.52
CA ASN A 30 0.22 5.17 -11.52
C ASN A 30 1.74 4.98 -11.53
N ILE A 31 2.36 5.06 -12.71
CA ILE A 31 3.80 4.84 -12.90
C ILE A 31 4.61 6.09 -12.58
N THR A 32 4.14 7.29 -12.96
CA THR A 32 4.86 8.55 -12.76
C THR A 32 5.26 8.79 -11.29
N PRO A 33 4.39 8.57 -10.28
CA PRO A 33 4.78 8.71 -8.88
C PRO A 33 5.94 7.79 -8.50
N ILE A 34 5.91 6.53 -8.96
CA ILE A 34 6.96 5.53 -8.68
C ILE A 34 8.26 5.92 -9.36
N SER A 35 8.19 6.27 -10.65
CA SER A 35 9.31 6.78 -11.45
C SER A 35 10.00 7.96 -10.79
N ALA A 36 9.20 8.92 -10.29
CA ALA A 36 9.71 10.11 -9.64
C ALA A 36 10.50 9.76 -8.37
N ARG A 37 10.04 8.79 -7.57
CA ARG A 37 10.79 8.35 -6.39
C ARG A 37 12.10 7.66 -6.75
N LEU A 38 12.11 6.84 -7.79
CA LEU A 38 13.35 6.21 -8.27
C LEU A 38 14.36 7.28 -8.74
N LYS A 39 13.90 8.35 -9.39
CA LYS A 39 14.73 9.49 -9.81
C LYS A 39 15.22 10.35 -8.64
N ASP A 40 14.43 10.46 -7.58
CA ASP A 40 14.82 11.14 -6.33
C ASP A 40 15.89 10.36 -5.53
N GLY A 41 16.29 9.16 -5.98
CA GLY A 41 17.35 8.35 -5.38
C GLY A 41 16.87 7.24 -4.46
N TYR A 42 15.56 7.01 -4.36
CA TYR A 42 15.01 5.89 -3.59
C TYR A 42 15.29 4.57 -4.31
N THR A 43 15.67 3.56 -3.54
CA THR A 43 15.90 2.22 -4.07
C THR A 43 14.58 1.48 -4.32
N ILE A 44 14.59 0.56 -5.27
CA ILE A 44 13.45 -0.33 -5.54
C ILE A 44 13.04 -1.07 -4.26
N GLN A 45 14.02 -1.49 -3.47
CA GLN A 45 13.78 -2.20 -2.22
C GLN A 45 13.00 -1.35 -1.21
N GLU A 46 13.40 -0.09 -1.00
CA GLU A 46 12.71 0.83 -0.09
C GLU A 46 11.26 1.07 -0.52
N LEU A 47 11.02 1.25 -1.83
CA LEU A 47 9.67 1.42 -2.35
C LEU A 47 8.81 0.15 -2.15
N LYS A 48 9.40 -1.03 -2.33
CA LYS A 48 8.73 -2.31 -2.02
C LYS A 48 8.43 -2.47 -0.54
N GLU A 49 9.30 -2.02 0.35
CA GLU A 49 9.06 -2.05 1.80
C GLU A 49 7.93 -1.11 2.20
N ILE A 50 7.85 0.09 1.61
CA ILE A 50 6.73 1.03 1.81
C ILE A 50 5.41 0.38 1.43
N VAL A 51 5.35 -0.27 0.25
CA VAL A 51 4.16 -0.99 -0.19
C VAL A 51 3.78 -2.07 0.81
N GLN A 52 4.70 -2.95 1.19
CA GLN A 52 4.43 -4.05 2.12
C GLN A 52 3.90 -3.53 3.47
N VAL A 53 4.61 -2.59 4.09
CA VAL A 53 4.27 -2.09 5.42
C VAL A 53 2.95 -1.33 5.40
N LYS A 54 2.71 -0.48 4.40
CA LYS A 54 1.45 0.27 4.32
C LYS A 54 0.26 -0.59 3.92
N THR A 55 0.47 -1.59 3.08
CA THR A 55 -0.58 -2.58 2.83
C THR A 55 -0.95 -3.33 4.11
N LEU A 56 0.01 -3.76 4.93
CA LEU A 56 -0.29 -4.40 6.22
C LEU A 56 -1.05 -3.46 7.18
N ASP A 57 -0.69 -2.17 7.19
CA ASP A 57 -1.29 -1.15 8.06
C ASP A 57 -2.74 -0.80 7.63
N TRP A 58 -2.99 -0.67 6.32
CA TRP A 58 -4.23 -0.07 5.80
C TRP A 58 -5.16 -1.05 5.10
N LYS A 59 -4.70 -2.23 4.66
CA LYS A 59 -5.56 -3.19 3.93
C LYS A 59 -6.77 -3.57 4.77
N ASN A 60 -6.54 -3.75 6.06
CA ASN A 60 -7.56 -4.06 7.06
C ASN A 60 -8.08 -2.78 7.75
N ASN A 61 -8.16 -1.65 7.06
CA ASN A 61 -8.84 -0.45 7.53
C ASN A 61 -9.71 0.08 6.38
N GLU A 62 -11.02 0.20 6.53
CA GLU A 62 -11.97 0.46 5.44
C GLU A 62 -11.78 1.88 4.93
N VAL A 63 -11.53 2.80 5.87
CA VAL A 63 -11.25 4.19 5.55
C VAL A 63 -9.89 4.32 4.89
N MET A 64 -8.87 3.60 5.35
CA MET A 64 -7.51 3.76 4.83
C MET A 64 -7.22 2.91 3.58
N ASN A 65 -7.94 1.81 3.35
CA ASN A 65 -7.71 0.92 2.20
C ASN A 65 -7.90 1.66 0.87
N GLN A 66 -8.82 2.62 0.79
CA GLN A 66 -9.00 3.46 -0.41
C GLN A 66 -7.75 4.28 -0.77
N HIS A 67 -6.88 4.55 0.22
CA HIS A 67 -5.64 5.31 0.05
C HIS A 67 -4.44 4.42 -0.34
N LEU A 68 -4.62 3.10 -0.48
CA LEU A 68 -3.60 2.18 -1.00
C LEU A 68 -3.48 2.30 -2.53
N CYS A 69 -3.02 3.44 -3.00
CA CYS A 69 -2.77 3.73 -4.41
C CYS A 69 -1.39 4.37 -4.62
N PRO A 70 -0.79 4.27 -5.83
CA PRO A 70 0.54 4.79 -6.09
C PRO A 70 0.68 6.29 -5.83
N THR A 71 -0.35 7.07 -6.16
CA THR A 71 -0.34 8.53 -5.97
C THR A 71 -0.26 8.94 -4.50
N THR A 72 -0.87 8.16 -3.60
CA THR A 72 -0.82 8.44 -2.16
C THR A 72 0.47 7.91 -1.54
N LEU A 73 0.85 6.68 -1.85
CA LEU A 73 2.03 6.03 -1.28
C LEU A 73 3.33 6.72 -1.69
N PHE A 74 3.44 7.12 -2.95
CA PHE A 74 4.65 7.68 -3.54
C PHE A 74 4.60 9.21 -3.70
N ARG A 75 3.75 9.88 -2.90
CA ARG A 75 3.81 11.34 -2.75
C ARG A 75 5.11 11.72 -2.04
N PRO A 76 5.83 12.79 -2.44
CA PRO A 76 7.11 13.16 -1.85
C PRO A 76 7.11 13.20 -0.32
N SER A 77 6.16 13.94 0.27
CA SER A 77 6.05 14.09 1.73
C SER A 77 5.69 12.79 2.46
N ASN A 78 5.00 11.87 1.78
CA ASN A 78 4.57 10.60 2.37
C ASN A 78 5.68 9.55 2.31
N THR A 79 6.43 9.52 1.21
CA THR A 79 7.46 8.51 0.95
C THR A 79 8.56 8.58 2.00
N GLU A 80 9.09 9.78 2.25
CA GLU A 80 10.10 10.01 3.29
C GLU A 80 9.59 9.63 4.68
N LYS A 81 8.35 10.01 5.00
CA LYS A 81 7.70 9.66 6.28
C LYS A 81 7.57 8.15 6.44
N TYR A 82 7.21 7.43 5.38
CA TYR A 82 7.04 5.98 5.43
C TYR A 82 8.37 5.24 5.50
N LEU A 83 9.39 5.76 4.84
CA LEU A 83 10.74 5.22 4.94
C LEU A 83 11.27 5.34 6.39
N ASN A 84 11.14 6.52 7.00
CA ASN A 84 11.51 6.71 8.41
C ASN A 84 10.73 5.77 9.35
N PHE A 85 9.44 5.55 9.08
CA PHE A 85 8.64 4.59 9.83
C PHE A 85 9.16 3.15 9.69
N ILE A 86 9.62 2.74 8.50
CA ILE A 86 10.25 1.44 8.28
C ILE A 86 11.58 1.32 9.03
N LEU A 87 12.39 2.37 9.05
CA LEU A 87 13.63 2.39 9.83
C LEU A 87 13.34 2.18 11.32
N ALA A 88 12.34 2.88 11.87
CA ALA A 88 11.89 2.67 13.25
C ALA A 88 11.39 1.23 13.52
N ILE A 89 10.73 0.60 12.53
CA ILE A 89 10.34 -0.83 12.60
C ILE A 89 11.58 -1.72 12.72
N LYS A 90 12.59 -1.47 11.89
CA LYS A 90 13.85 -2.23 11.87
C LYS A 90 14.62 -2.10 13.18
N GLU A 91 14.59 -0.91 13.80
CA GLU A 91 15.20 -0.68 15.11
C GLU A 91 14.44 -1.38 16.24
N ASN A 92 13.10 -1.43 16.18
CA ASN A 92 12.25 -1.94 17.26
C ASN A 92 11.21 -2.99 16.82
N PRO A 93 11.63 -4.16 16.29
CA PRO A 93 10.73 -5.12 15.66
C PRO A 93 9.67 -5.67 16.62
N LYS A 94 10.02 -5.85 17.90
CA LYS A 94 9.10 -6.34 18.94
C LYS A 94 7.92 -5.40 19.20
N GLN A 95 8.15 -4.09 19.14
CA GLN A 95 7.11 -3.08 19.35
C GLN A 95 6.13 -3.08 18.16
N TYR A 96 6.66 -3.10 16.95
CA TYR A 96 5.83 -3.06 15.74
C TYR A 96 5.08 -4.37 15.48
N ALA A 97 5.63 -5.52 15.88
CA ALA A 97 4.87 -6.78 15.90
C ALA A 97 3.60 -6.67 16.77
N LYS A 98 3.71 -6.05 17.96
CA LYS A 98 2.55 -5.78 18.82
C LYS A 98 1.58 -4.77 18.19
N TYR A 99 2.08 -3.75 17.50
CA TYR A 99 1.27 -2.77 16.79
C TYR A 99 0.40 -3.43 15.70
N PHE A 100 1.00 -4.19 14.79
CA PHE A 100 0.27 -4.87 13.72
C PHE A 100 -0.69 -5.94 14.25
N ALA A 101 -0.34 -6.62 15.35
CA ALA A 101 -1.25 -7.59 15.99
C ALA A 101 -2.52 -6.93 16.55
N LYS A 102 -2.43 -5.70 17.07
CA LYS A 102 -3.60 -4.96 17.57
C LYS A 102 -4.52 -4.52 16.44
N LEU A 103 -3.97 -3.98 15.35
CA LEU A 103 -4.74 -3.50 14.19
C LEU A 103 -5.64 -4.60 13.60
N ASN A 104 -5.11 -5.82 13.50
CA ASN A 104 -5.85 -6.96 12.94
C ASN A 104 -6.88 -7.57 13.93
N LYS A 105 -6.85 -7.20 15.21
CA LYS A 105 -7.76 -7.73 16.25
C LYS A 105 -9.05 -6.91 16.41
N THR A 106 -9.03 -5.61 16.12
CA THR A 106 -10.11 -4.66 16.43
C THR A 106 -11.34 -4.69 15.52
N ARG A 107 -11.45 -5.65 14.60
CA ARG A 107 -12.45 -5.64 13.51
C ARG A 107 -13.62 -6.62 13.61
N THR A 108 -13.84 -7.24 14.77
CA THR A 108 -14.98 -8.15 14.93
C THR A 108 -16.25 -7.44 15.43
N SER A 109 -16.27 -6.11 15.58
CA SER A 109 -17.44 -5.39 16.08
C SER A 109 -17.52 -3.99 15.49
N ALA A 110 -18.73 -3.59 15.05
CA ALA A 110 -19.10 -2.34 14.34
C ALA A 110 -18.79 -2.40 12.82
N ASN A 111 -19.74 -2.38 11.87
CA ASN A 111 -21.08 -1.78 11.85
C ASN A 111 -22.02 -2.52 10.88
N ASN A 112 -23.33 -2.43 11.18
CA ASN A 112 -24.47 -3.04 10.50
C ASN A 112 -24.39 -3.05 8.96
N THR A 113 -24.46 -4.24 8.39
CA THR A 113 -24.44 -4.54 6.95
C THR A 113 -25.80 -4.35 6.26
N ASP A 114 -26.84 -3.96 6.99
CA ASP A 114 -28.22 -4.01 6.49
C ASP A 114 -28.62 -2.89 5.51
N ASP A 115 -27.78 -1.85 5.32
CA ASP A 115 -28.14 -0.69 4.48
C ASP A 115 -27.53 -0.72 3.06
N LEU A 116 -26.44 -1.48 2.84
CA LEU A 116 -25.73 -1.48 1.55
C LEU A 116 -26.36 -2.41 0.50
N THR A 117 -27.03 -3.47 0.94
CA THR A 117 -27.65 -4.50 0.07
C THR A 117 -28.82 -3.94 -0.75
N ALA A 118 -29.45 -2.83 -0.31
CA ALA A 118 -30.56 -2.21 -1.01
C ALA A 118 -30.15 -1.41 -2.27
N MET A 119 -28.87 -1.06 -2.44
CA MET A 119 -28.42 -0.21 -3.56
C MET A 119 -27.99 -1.00 -4.82
N TYR A 120 -27.61 -2.27 -4.65
CA TYR A 120 -27.05 -3.11 -5.72
C TYR A 120 -27.88 -4.38 -5.96
N GLY A 121 -29.21 -4.27 -5.80
CA GLY A 121 -30.18 -5.37 -5.77
C GLY A 121 -29.90 -6.57 -6.68
N ASP A 122 -30.25 -7.75 -6.17
CA ASP A 122 -30.19 -9.09 -6.79
C ASP A 122 -30.48 -9.14 -8.31
#